data_AF-A0A7J7IM36-F1
#
_entry.id   AF-A0A7J7IM36-F1
#
_cell.length_a   1.000
_cell.length_b   1.000
_cell.length_c   1.000
_cell.angle_alpha   90.00
_cell.angle_beta   90.00
_cell.angle_gamma   90.00
#
_symmetry.space_group_name_H-M   'P 1'
#
loop_
_entity.id
_entity.type
_entity.pdbx_description
1 polymer ?
#
loop_
_entity_poly.entity_id
_entity_poly.type
_entity_poly.pdbx_seq_one_letter_code
_entity_poly.pdbx_strand_id
1 'polypeptide(L)'
;MPLLGMVVATPGFAEAAETSESTLKSLFKSLPLSLVHPMVMDGMLLTTFYVFYLGFRARTLRTTSDKELKLKIARSKPGERHYQLASILLAVMTVTTFEGMANTYTRTGKLFPGPHLYIGLSTVALMSVMASLAPAMRQGSTTARNVHFALAFAVTGGFLWQLQSGFEIVLKLLGWK
;
A
#
# COMPACT_ATOMS: atom_id res chain seq x y z
N MET A 1 -11.79 4.85 -55.38
CA MET A 1 -12.44 3.87 -54.48
C MET A 1 -11.71 3.86 -53.15
N PRO A 2 -12.28 4.40 -52.06
CA PRO A 2 -11.84 4.04 -50.71
C PRO A 2 -12.83 3.02 -50.11
N LEU A 3 -12.29 1.89 -49.64
CA LEU A 3 -13.01 0.90 -48.84
C LEU A 3 -13.19 1.45 -47.43
N LEU A 4 -14.43 1.85 -47.09
CA LEU A 4 -14.83 2.12 -45.71
C LEU A 4 -14.96 0.77 -44.99
N GLY A 5 -14.04 0.49 -44.07
CA GLY A 5 -14.18 -0.59 -43.11
C GLY A 5 -15.28 -0.26 -42.11
N MET A 6 -16.49 -0.78 -42.32
CA MET A 6 -17.51 -0.85 -41.27
C MET A 6 -17.04 -1.83 -40.20
N VAL A 7 -16.53 -1.29 -39.08
CA VAL A 7 -16.48 -2.03 -37.82
C VAL A 7 -17.92 -2.17 -37.35
N VAL A 8 -18.49 -3.36 -37.52
CA VAL A 8 -19.75 -3.76 -36.89
C VAL A 8 -19.46 -3.86 -35.39
N ALA A 9 -19.75 -2.79 -34.64
CA ALA A 9 -19.86 -2.87 -33.20
C ALA A 9 -21.05 -3.79 -32.89
N THR A 10 -20.77 -4.96 -32.33
CA THR A 10 -21.82 -5.88 -31.87
C THR A 10 -22.58 -5.21 -30.73
N PRO A 11 -23.90 -5.00 -30.85
CA PRO A 11 -24.68 -4.19 -29.90
C PRO A 11 -24.57 -4.70 -28.45
N GLY A 12 -24.42 -6.02 -28.25
CA GLY A 12 -24.29 -6.62 -26.92
C GLY A 12 -23.00 -6.27 -26.17
N PHE A 13 -21.89 -5.94 -26.85
CA PHE A 13 -20.65 -5.54 -26.15
C PHE A 13 -20.69 -4.09 -25.68
N ALA A 14 -21.27 -3.20 -26.49
CA ALA A 14 -21.41 -1.78 -26.13
C ALA A 14 -22.39 -1.60 -24.96
N GLU A 15 -23.51 -2.32 -24.98
CA GLU A 15 -24.52 -2.28 -23.91
C GLU A 15 -24.01 -2.92 -22.61
N ALA A 16 -23.23 -4.01 -22.69
CA ALA A 16 -22.53 -4.60 -21.54
C ALA A 16 -21.44 -3.67 -20.98
N ALA A 17 -20.75 -2.91 -21.83
CA ALA A 17 -19.76 -1.93 -21.40
C ALA A 17 -20.41 -0.73 -20.69
N GLU A 18 -21.52 -0.19 -21.21
CA GLU A 18 -22.27 0.90 -20.57
C GLU A 18 -22.91 0.48 -19.23
N THR A 19 -23.48 -0.73 -19.17
CA THR A 19 -24.05 -1.27 -17.92
C THR A 19 -22.97 -1.59 -16.89
N SER A 20 -21.81 -2.11 -17.31
CA SER A 20 -20.64 -2.28 -16.44
C SER A 20 -20.09 -0.94 -15.95
N GLU A 21 -19.95 0.05 -16.83
CA GLU A 21 -19.46 1.38 -16.49
C GLU A 21 -20.40 2.10 -15.50
N SER A 22 -21.71 2.01 -15.72
CA SER A 22 -22.71 2.58 -14.81
C SER A 22 -22.73 1.84 -13.46
N THR A 23 -22.58 0.52 -13.45
CA THR A 23 -22.48 -0.29 -12.22
C THR A 23 -21.21 0.06 -11.43
N LEU A 24 -20.04 0.12 -12.09
CA LEU A 24 -18.78 0.52 -11.47
C LEU A 24 -18.85 1.95 -10.92
N LYS A 25 -19.38 2.89 -11.72
CA LYS A 25 -19.58 4.27 -11.25
C LYS A 25 -20.51 4.32 -10.03
N SER A 26 -21.59 3.53 -9.98
CA SER A 26 -22.47 3.48 -8.81
C SER A 26 -21.78 2.89 -7.56
N LEU A 27 -20.94 1.88 -7.74
CA LEU A 27 -20.18 1.24 -6.67
C LEU A 27 -19.17 2.22 -6.05
N PHE A 28 -18.37 2.89 -6.88
CA PHE A 28 -17.36 3.86 -6.45
C PHE A 28 -17.93 5.21 -5.98
N LYS A 29 -19.13 5.60 -6.45
CA LYS A 29 -19.80 6.84 -6.02
C LYS A 29 -20.51 6.69 -4.67
N SER A 30 -20.64 5.48 -4.14
CA SER A 30 -21.16 5.27 -2.80
C SER A 30 -20.20 5.90 -1.77
N LEU A 31 -20.69 6.90 -1.03
CA LEU A 31 -19.99 7.57 0.06
C LEU A 31 -19.21 6.61 1.01
N PRO A 32 -19.73 5.40 1.37
CA PRO A 32 -18.98 4.48 2.24
C PRO A 32 -17.65 4.02 1.63
N LEU A 33 -17.56 3.74 0.32
CA LEU A 33 -16.33 3.23 -0.28
C LEU A 33 -15.20 4.27 -0.25
N SER A 34 -15.55 5.55 -0.42
CA SER A 34 -14.60 6.65 -0.31
C SER A 34 -14.01 6.85 1.10
N LEU A 35 -14.68 6.34 2.14
CA LEU A 35 -14.22 6.39 3.53
C LEU A 35 -13.57 5.07 3.99
N VAL A 36 -13.66 4.00 3.21
CA VAL A 36 -12.91 2.75 3.48
C VAL A 36 -11.41 3.04 3.42
N HIS A 37 -10.95 3.78 2.41
CA HIS A 37 -9.54 4.10 2.23
C HIS A 37 -8.89 4.72 3.50
N PRO A 38 -9.38 5.83 4.08
CA PRO A 38 -8.77 6.39 5.29
C PRO A 38 -8.84 5.46 6.51
N MET A 39 -9.93 4.70 6.69
CA MET A 39 -10.02 3.73 7.79
C MET A 39 -8.99 2.60 7.66
N VAL A 40 -8.80 2.09 6.44
CA VAL A 40 -7.80 1.05 6.16
C VAL A 40 -6.38 1.61 6.33
N MET A 41 -6.15 2.88 5.99
CA MET A 41 -4.86 3.56 6.19
C MET A 41 -4.44 3.61 7.66
N ASP A 42 -5.36 3.88 8.60
CA ASP A 42 -5.05 3.87 10.04
C ASP A 42 -4.63 2.47 10.53
N GLY A 43 -5.36 1.44 10.11
CA GLY A 43 -5.02 0.04 10.42
C GLY A 43 -3.67 -0.38 9.81
N MET A 44 -3.37 0.06 8.59
CA MET A 44 -2.09 -0.18 7.94
C MET A 44 -0.95 0.55 8.64
N LEU A 45 -1.16 1.76 9.16
CA LEU A 45 -0.12 2.48 9.90
C LEU A 45 0.24 1.76 11.21
N LEU A 46 -0.75 1.35 11.99
CA LEU A 46 -0.51 0.57 13.21
C LEU A 46 0.23 -0.73 12.89
N THR A 47 -0.18 -1.41 11.82
CA THR A 47 0.50 -2.62 11.34
C THR A 47 1.93 -2.33 10.89
N THR A 48 2.16 -1.19 10.22
CA THR A 48 3.50 -0.75 9.79
C THR A 48 4.43 -0.58 10.98
N PHE A 49 3.98 0.10 12.04
CA PHE A 49 4.77 0.23 13.27
C PHE A 49 5.05 -1.12 13.92
N TYR A 50 4.06 -2.02 13.96
CA TYR A 50 4.25 -3.34 14.52
C TYR A 50 5.24 -4.19 13.70
N VAL A 51 5.14 -4.17 12.38
CA VAL A 51 6.08 -4.83 11.47
C VAL A 51 7.49 -4.26 11.61
N PHE A 52 7.62 -2.94 11.72
CA PHE A 52 8.90 -2.27 11.98
C PHE A 52 9.51 -2.75 13.31
N TYR A 53 8.70 -2.80 14.38
CA TYR A 53 9.10 -3.32 15.68
C TYR A 53 9.56 -4.79 15.60
N LEU A 54 8.84 -5.66 14.88
CA LEU A 54 9.25 -7.05 14.68
C LEU A 54 10.59 -7.15 13.93
N GLY A 55 10.80 -6.31 12.91
CA GLY A 55 12.07 -6.21 12.19
C GLY A 55 13.22 -5.79 13.10
N PHE A 56 12.98 -4.81 13.97
CA PHE A 56 13.95 -4.39 15.00
C PHE A 56 14.27 -5.52 15.98
N ARG A 57 13.27 -6.25 16.48
CA ARG A 57 13.49 -7.41 17.38
C ARG A 57 14.27 -8.53 16.69
N ALA A 58 14.01 -8.78 15.41
CA ALA A 58 14.77 -9.74 14.60
C ALA A 58 16.24 -9.29 14.38
N ARG A 59 16.51 -7.99 14.36
CA ARG A 59 17.88 -7.44 14.39
C ARG A 59 18.52 -7.64 15.77
N THR A 60 17.83 -7.28 16.85
CA THR A 60 18.32 -7.45 18.23
C THR A 60 18.72 -8.89 18.53
N LEU A 61 17.95 -9.88 18.04
CA LEU A 61 18.26 -11.30 18.23
C LEU A 61 19.65 -11.70 17.70
N ARG A 62 20.15 -11.00 16.68
CA ARG A 62 21.45 -11.26 16.04
C ARG A 62 22.60 -10.45 16.66
N THR A 63 22.29 -9.35 17.35
CA THR A 63 23.31 -8.41 17.84
C THR A 63 23.45 -8.39 19.37
N THR A 64 22.47 -8.90 20.12
CA THR A 64 22.52 -8.90 21.59
C THR A 64 23.46 -9.97 22.13
N SER A 65 24.24 -9.64 23.17
CA SER A 65 25.08 -10.56 23.94
C SER A 65 24.35 -11.19 25.13
N ASP A 66 23.26 -10.56 25.60
CA ASP A 66 22.42 -11.06 26.68
C ASP A 66 21.66 -12.33 26.27
N LYS A 67 21.97 -13.46 26.92
CA LYS A 67 21.40 -14.78 26.65
C LYS A 67 19.93 -14.88 27.06
N GLU A 68 19.52 -14.25 28.16
CA GLU A 68 18.13 -14.31 28.65
C GLU A 68 17.21 -13.53 27.71
N LEU A 69 17.61 -12.30 27.36
CA LEU A 69 16.89 -11.47 26.39
C LEU A 69 16.81 -12.16 25.02
N LYS A 70 17.91 -12.77 24.56
CA LYS A 70 17.94 -13.51 23.30
C LYS A 70 16.94 -14.67 23.30
N LEU A 71 16.87 -15.45 24.39
CA LEU A 71 15.91 -16.55 24.53
C LEU A 71 14.46 -16.03 24.54
N LYS A 72 14.18 -14.93 25.26
CA LYS A 72 12.86 -14.30 25.29
C LYS A 72 12.41 -13.83 23.92
N ILE A 73 13.30 -13.21 23.14
CA ILE A 73 13.02 -12.78 21.76
C ILE A 73 12.83 -13.98 20.83
N ALA A 74 13.67 -15.01 20.95
CA ALA A 74 13.60 -16.19 20.09
C ALA A 74 12.24 -16.89 20.19
N ARG A 75 11.66 -16.96 21.40
CA ARG A 75 10.32 -17.55 21.63
C ARG A 75 9.22 -16.87 20.82
N SER A 76 9.30 -15.56 20.59
CA SER A 76 8.28 -14.82 19.83
C SER A 76 8.44 -14.91 18.31
N LYS A 77 9.47 -15.61 17.81
CA LYS A 77 9.77 -15.81 16.37
C LYS A 77 9.60 -14.54 15.52
N PRO A 78 10.24 -13.40 15.91
CA PRO A 78 9.94 -12.10 15.32
C PRO A 78 10.21 -12.02 13.82
N GLY A 79 11.23 -12.73 13.30
CA GLY A 79 11.55 -12.74 11.88
C GLY A 79 10.46 -13.38 11.01
N GLU A 80 9.86 -14.48 11.49
CA GLU A 80 8.77 -15.16 10.78
C GLU A 80 7.50 -14.30 10.78
N ARG A 81 7.13 -13.76 11.94
CA ARG A 81 5.98 -12.84 12.06
C ARG A 81 6.18 -11.58 11.24
N HIS A 82 7.39 -11.03 11.20
CA HIS A 82 7.72 -9.88 10.35
C HIS A 82 7.49 -10.22 8.88
N TYR A 83 8.01 -11.35 8.40
CA TYR A 83 7.82 -11.75 7.00
C TYR A 83 6.35 -11.93 6.62
N GLN A 84 5.58 -12.64 7.45
CA GLN A 84 4.15 -12.88 7.21
C GLN A 84 3.36 -11.57 7.19
N LEU A 85 3.48 -10.74 8.24
CA LEU A 85 2.73 -9.49 8.35
C LEU A 85 3.18 -8.45 7.33
N ALA A 86 4.48 -8.35 7.01
CA ALA A 86 4.97 -7.45 5.98
C ALA A 86 4.46 -7.84 4.58
N SER A 87 4.35 -9.15 4.30
CA SER A 87 3.81 -9.64 3.02
C SER A 87 2.32 -9.31 2.88
N ILE A 88 1.54 -9.52 3.95
CA ILE A 88 0.12 -9.14 3.98
C ILE A 88 -0.03 -7.62 3.84
N LEU A 89 0.76 -6.85 4.59
CA LEU A 89 0.74 -5.39 4.54
C LEU A 89 1.04 -4.88 3.12
N LEU A 90 2.07 -5.42 2.45
CA LEU A 90 2.38 -5.08 1.06
C LEU A 90 1.21 -5.38 0.12
N ALA A 91 0.59 -6.56 0.25
CA ALA A 91 -0.56 -6.93 -0.59
C ALA A 91 -1.75 -5.99 -0.38
N VAL A 92 -2.15 -5.76 0.88
CA VAL A 92 -3.27 -4.87 1.23
C VAL A 92 -2.99 -3.44 0.79
N MET A 93 -1.79 -2.93 1.04
CA MET A 93 -1.40 -1.57 0.65
C MET A 93 -1.41 -1.39 -0.86
N THR A 94 -0.94 -2.39 -1.61
CA THR A 94 -0.95 -2.37 -3.08
C THR A 94 -2.38 -2.29 -3.60
N VAL A 95 -3.27 -3.19 -3.16
CA VAL A 95 -4.68 -3.20 -3.56
C VAL A 95 -5.37 -1.88 -3.21
N THR A 96 -5.16 -1.39 -1.98
CA THR A 96 -5.78 -0.14 -1.49
C THR A 96 -5.27 1.09 -2.27
N THR A 97 -4.02 1.06 -2.73
CA THR A 97 -3.45 2.13 -3.59
C THR A 97 -4.14 2.16 -4.95
N PHE A 98 -4.35 1.00 -5.58
CA PHE A 98 -5.09 0.90 -6.83
C PHE A 98 -6.56 1.28 -6.68
N GLU A 99 -7.21 0.84 -5.59
CA GLU A 99 -8.58 1.21 -5.25
C GLU A 99 -8.74 2.73 -5.11
N GLY A 100 -7.87 3.40 -4.35
CA GLY A 100 -7.94 4.87 -4.17
C GLY A 100 -7.76 5.65 -5.48
N MET A 101 -6.87 5.18 -6.36
CA MET A 101 -6.71 5.75 -7.71
C MET A 101 -7.95 5.51 -8.57
N ALA A 102 -8.47 4.28 -8.62
CA ALA A 102 -9.66 3.93 -9.40
C ALA A 102 -10.90 4.70 -8.92
N ASN A 103 -11.10 4.82 -7.61
CA ASN A 103 -12.17 5.59 -7.01
C ASN A 103 -12.10 7.08 -7.40
N THR A 104 -10.91 7.68 -7.31
CA THR A 104 -10.70 9.08 -7.71
C THR A 104 -10.97 9.31 -9.19
N TYR A 105 -10.44 8.42 -10.05
CA TYR A 105 -10.60 8.52 -11.49
C TYR A 105 -12.06 8.33 -11.93
N THR A 106 -12.76 7.34 -11.39
CA THR A 106 -14.18 7.09 -11.73
C THR A 106 -15.10 8.22 -11.29
N ARG A 107 -14.78 8.92 -10.19
CA ARG A 107 -15.58 10.05 -9.69
C ARG A 107 -15.30 11.37 -10.41
N THR A 108 -14.06 11.59 -10.86
CA THR A 108 -13.62 12.93 -11.32
C THR A 108 -13.06 12.96 -12.74
N GLY A 109 -12.88 11.82 -13.39
CA GLY A 109 -12.29 11.68 -14.73
C GLY A 109 -10.78 11.92 -14.78
N LYS A 110 -10.11 12.15 -13.64
CA LYS A 110 -8.67 12.37 -13.56
C LYS A 110 -8.10 11.95 -12.20
N LEU A 111 -6.78 11.85 -12.10
CA LEU A 111 -6.08 11.75 -10.82
C LEU A 111 -5.59 13.14 -10.41
N PHE A 112 -5.52 13.38 -9.09
CA PHE A 112 -4.98 14.63 -8.54
C PHE A 112 -3.54 14.40 -8.08
N PRO A 113 -2.53 14.78 -8.89
CA PRO A 113 -1.14 14.72 -8.46
C PRO A 113 -0.93 15.63 -7.25
N GLY A 114 -0.49 15.05 -6.14
CA GLY A 114 -0.25 15.75 -4.89
C GLY A 114 0.50 14.88 -3.88
N PRO A 115 0.90 15.44 -2.72
CA PRO A 115 1.75 14.74 -1.76
C PRO A 115 1.22 13.37 -1.35
N HIS A 116 -0.08 13.25 -1.09
CA HIS A 116 -0.68 11.97 -0.69
C HIS A 116 -0.50 10.87 -1.75
N LEU A 117 -0.82 11.17 -3.02
CA LEU A 117 -0.66 10.23 -4.13
C LEU A 117 0.80 9.87 -4.37
N TYR A 118 1.69 10.87 -4.41
CA TYR A 118 3.11 10.64 -4.69
C TYR A 118 3.79 9.83 -3.60
N ILE A 119 3.52 10.13 -2.33
CA ILE A 119 4.04 9.36 -1.20
C ILE A 119 3.42 7.96 -1.20
N GLY A 120 2.12 7.81 -1.47
CA GLY A 120 1.45 6.51 -1.64
C GLY A 120 2.13 5.59 -2.63
N LEU A 121 2.32 6.08 -3.86
CA LEU A 121 3.00 5.33 -4.92
C LEU A 121 4.46 5.01 -4.55
N SER A 122 5.17 5.99 -3.97
CA SER A 122 6.55 5.79 -3.53
C SER A 122 6.64 4.72 -2.45
N THR A 123 5.73 4.70 -1.48
CA THR A 123 5.70 3.68 -0.43
C THR A 123 5.54 2.28 -1.00
N VAL A 124 4.57 2.06 -1.90
CA VAL A 124 4.35 0.74 -2.53
C VAL A 124 5.58 0.31 -3.34
N ALA A 125 6.20 1.23 -4.09
CA ALA A 125 7.42 0.96 -4.84
C ALA A 125 8.58 0.57 -3.91
N LEU A 126 8.83 1.35 -2.85
CA LEU A 126 9.90 1.08 -1.88
C LEU A 126 9.67 -0.23 -1.14
N MET A 127 8.44 -0.53 -0.74
CA MET A 127 8.12 -1.81 -0.09
C MET A 127 8.29 -3.00 -1.05
N SER A 128 8.03 -2.83 -2.35
CA SER A 128 8.31 -3.87 -3.36
C SER A 128 9.80 -4.13 -3.51
N VAL A 129 10.63 -3.08 -3.51
CA VAL A 129 12.09 -3.19 -3.47
C VAL A 129 12.54 -3.86 -2.16
N MET A 130 11.96 -3.49 -1.02
CA MET A 130 12.27 -4.12 0.26
C MET A 130 11.98 -5.62 0.26
N ALA A 131 10.87 -6.05 -0.35
CA ALA A 131 10.50 -7.45 -0.47
C ALA A 131 11.48 -8.22 -1.37
N SER A 132 11.96 -7.61 -2.46
CA SER A 132 12.94 -8.25 -3.35
C SER A 132 14.32 -8.48 -2.70
N LEU A 133 14.63 -7.77 -1.61
CA LEU A 133 15.84 -8.01 -0.81
C LEU A 133 15.76 -9.25 0.09
N ALA A 134 14.57 -9.83 0.29
CA ALA A 134 14.37 -10.94 1.22
C ALA A 134 15.25 -12.18 0.95
N PRO A 135 15.45 -12.65 -0.30
CA PRO A 135 16.36 -13.76 -0.58
C PRO A 135 17.80 -13.48 -0.15
N ALA A 136 18.35 -12.31 -0.50
CA ALA A 136 19.71 -11.92 -0.11
C ALA A 136 19.87 -11.79 1.41
N MET A 137 18.86 -11.26 2.10
CA MET A 137 18.85 -11.19 3.57
C MET A 137 18.79 -12.58 4.22
N ARG A 138 18.04 -13.53 3.63
CA ARG A 138 17.98 -14.93 4.09
C ARG A 138 19.32 -15.65 3.90
N GLN A 139 20.05 -15.33 2.85
CA GLN A 139 21.40 -15.84 2.57
C GLN A 139 22.50 -15.23 3.45
N GLY A 140 22.17 -14.29 4.35
CA GLY A 140 23.14 -13.73 5.29
C GLY A 140 23.66 -12.34 4.96
N SER A 141 23.29 -11.76 3.82
CA SER A 141 23.82 -10.45 3.38
C SER A 141 23.50 -9.35 4.39
N THR A 142 24.54 -8.75 4.97
CA THR A 142 24.43 -7.61 5.90
C THR A 142 24.07 -6.33 5.16
N THR A 143 24.60 -6.12 3.96
CA THR A 143 24.26 -4.98 3.09
C THR A 143 22.77 -4.98 2.77
N ALA A 144 22.20 -6.11 2.32
CA ALA A 144 20.77 -6.19 2.01
C ALA A 144 19.90 -5.87 3.23
N ARG A 145 20.31 -6.34 4.42
CA ARG A 145 19.60 -6.04 5.69
C ARG A 145 19.67 -4.56 6.06
N ASN A 146 20.82 -3.92 5.87
CA ASN A 146 20.98 -2.50 6.15
C ASN A 146 20.20 -1.63 5.17
N VAL A 147 20.23 -1.95 3.87
CA VAL A 147 19.41 -1.29 2.85
C VAL A 147 17.93 -1.45 3.18
N HIS A 148 17.47 -2.68 3.44
CA HIS A 148 16.08 -2.94 3.82
C HIS A 148 15.67 -2.13 5.06
N PHE A 149 16.52 -2.01 6.07
CA PHE A 149 16.24 -1.24 7.28
C PHE A 149 16.18 0.28 7.01
N ALA A 150 17.05 0.82 6.17
CA ALA A 150 17.00 2.23 5.77
C ALA A 150 15.71 2.54 4.98
N LEU A 151 15.33 1.65 4.06
CA LEU A 151 14.07 1.75 3.32
C LEU A 151 12.86 1.63 4.26
N ALA A 152 12.91 0.75 5.27
CA ALA A 152 11.85 0.62 6.26
C ALA A 152 11.61 1.93 7.02
N PHE A 153 12.67 2.63 7.41
CA PHE A 153 12.56 3.96 8.03
C PHE A 153 11.92 4.99 7.08
N ALA A 154 12.35 5.03 5.82
CA ALA A 154 11.76 5.93 4.81
C ALA A 154 10.27 5.63 4.59
N VAL A 155 9.89 4.36 4.48
CA VAL A 155 8.50 3.90 4.34
C VAL A 155 7.67 4.30 5.55
N THR A 156 8.14 4.04 6.78
CA THR A 156 7.41 4.40 8.00
C THR A 156 7.23 5.92 8.13
N GLY A 157 8.28 6.70 7.84
CA GLY A 157 8.20 8.16 7.84
C GLY A 157 7.26 8.71 6.74
N GLY A 158 7.33 8.16 5.54
CA GLY A 158 6.42 8.51 4.44
C GLY A 158 4.97 8.17 4.77
N PHE A 159 4.71 7.03 5.42
CA PHE A 159 3.36 6.66 5.84
C PHE A 159 2.78 7.60 6.88
N LEU A 160 3.60 8.11 7.80
CA LEU A 160 3.17 9.16 8.74
C LEU A 160 2.79 10.46 8.01
N TRP A 161 3.57 10.86 7.00
CA TRP A 161 3.21 12.02 6.17
C TRP A 161 1.91 11.78 5.37
N GLN A 162 1.62 10.54 4.98
CA GLN A 162 0.34 10.23 4.34
C GLN A 162 -0.87 10.54 5.22
N LEU A 163 -0.79 10.38 6.54
CA LEU A 163 -1.91 10.76 7.43
C LEU A 163 -2.17 12.27 7.40
N GLN A 164 -1.11 13.09 7.48
CA GLN A 164 -1.27 14.55 7.46
C GLN A 164 -1.85 15.02 6.12
N SER A 165 -1.31 14.52 5.01
CA SER A 165 -1.78 14.89 3.67
C SER A 165 -3.16 14.30 3.33
N GLY A 166 -3.51 13.14 3.88
CA GLY A 166 -4.83 12.51 3.73
C GLY A 166 -5.92 13.24 4.51
N PHE A 167 -5.61 13.75 5.71
CA PHE A 167 -6.55 14.53 6.50
C PHE A 167 -7.01 15.79 5.76
N GLU A 168 -6.10 16.48 5.05
CA GLU A 168 -6.46 17.61 4.20
C GLU A 168 -7.45 17.25 3.08
N ILE A 169 -7.38 16.02 2.54
CA ILE A 169 -8.32 15.53 1.52
C ILE A 169 -9.69 15.26 2.13
N VAL A 170 -9.74 14.64 3.32
CA VAL A 170 -11.00 14.38 4.03
C VAL A 170 -11.72 15.69 4.36
N LEU A 171 -10.99 16.72 4.84
CA LEU A 171 -11.57 18.04 5.12
C LEU A 171 -12.20 18.69 3.88
N LYS A 172 -11.55 18.58 2.71
CA LYS A 172 -12.08 19.07 1.43
C LYS A 172 -13.35 18.31 1.00
N LEU A 173 -13.40 17.00 1.23
CA LEU A 173 -14.58 16.19 0.92
C LEU A 173 -15.78 16.53 1.82
N LEU A 174 -15.53 16.92 3.08
CA LEU A 174 -16.56 17.36 4.03
C LEU A 174 -16.99 18.82 3.85
N GLY A 175 -16.35 19.56 2.93
CA GLY A 175 -16.64 20.98 2.68
C GLY A 175 -16.20 21.91 3.82
N TRP A 176 -15.31 21.46 4.70
CA TRP A 176 -14.80 22.26 5.81
C TRP A 176 -13.58 23.11 5.42
N LYS A 177 -13.00 22.87 4.24
CA LYS A 177 -11.94 23.65 3.59
C LYS A 177 -12.05 23.57 2.08
#